data_AF-A0A5C0SND4-F1
#
_entry.id   AF-A0A5C0SND4-F1
#
_cell.length_a   1.000
_cell.length_b   1.000
_cell.length_c   1.000
_cell.angle_alpha   90.00
_cell.angle_beta   90.00
_cell.angle_gamma   90.00
#
_symmetry.space_group_name_H-M   'P 1'
#
loop_
_entity.id
_entity.type
_entity.pdbx_description
1 polymer ?
#
loop_
_entity_poly.entity_id
_entity_poly.type
_entity_poly.pdbx_seq_one_letter_code
_entity_poly.pdbx_strand_id
1 'polypeptide(L)'
;MGYDVAEKMWILITPDKCSGCRLCEVACSLEHEGIIWPEASRIRIYELLPGVNVPHTCVQCPDYPCVESCNFDALSVDEKTGAVLVDEEKCTKCGACVLACPGNVPRIPTGKGSVVICDLCGGNPKCVEVCHEAGHDALTLVKGQYRSVYRTFAKDPVEKSTELARKMYGEEFLG
;
A
#
# COMPACT_ATOMS: atom_id res chain seq x y z
N MET A 1 -29.88 9.96 12.50
CA MET A 1 -28.99 10.59 11.50
C MET A 1 -28.26 9.46 10.81
N GLY A 2 -28.69 9.12 9.60
CA GLY A 2 -28.07 8.07 8.80
C GLY A 2 -26.71 8.58 8.31
N TYR A 3 -25.65 7.89 8.70
CA TYR A 3 -24.38 8.02 8.00
C TYR A 3 -24.54 7.21 6.72
N ASP A 4 -24.60 7.89 5.57
CA ASP A 4 -24.44 7.23 4.27
C ASP A 4 -23.03 6.62 4.24
N VAL A 5 -22.94 5.33 4.57
CA VAL A 5 -21.66 4.62 4.62
C VAL A 5 -21.29 4.24 3.19
N ALA A 6 -20.56 5.12 2.52
CA ALA A 6 -20.01 4.83 1.20
C ALA A 6 -19.21 3.51 1.24
N GLU A 7 -19.52 2.58 0.34
CA GLU A 7 -18.73 1.35 0.16
C GLU A 7 -17.31 1.75 -0.26
N LYS A 8 -16.31 1.30 0.50
CA LYS A 8 -14.90 1.55 0.19
C LYS A 8 -14.20 0.24 -0.15
N MET A 9 -13.10 0.36 -0.88
CA MET A 9 -12.26 -0.77 -1.27
C MET A 9 -10.88 -0.66 -0.64
N TRP A 10 -10.28 -1.79 -0.29
CA TRP A 10 -8.90 -1.85 0.17
C TRP A 10 -8.28 -3.22 -0.14
N ILE A 11 -6.96 -3.27 -0.11
CA ILE A 11 -6.22 -4.53 -0.24
C ILE A 11 -6.00 -5.10 1.16
N LEU A 12 -6.61 -6.24 1.45
CA LEU A 12 -6.28 -7.06 2.59
C LEU A 12 -4.94 -7.76 2.32
N ILE A 13 -4.01 -7.60 3.25
CA ILE A 13 -2.67 -8.19 3.18
C ILE A 13 -2.61 -9.34 4.17
N THR A 14 -2.20 -10.51 3.70
CA THR A 14 -2.02 -11.75 4.47
C THR A 14 -0.55 -12.17 4.34
N PRO A 15 0.36 -11.58 5.16
CA PRO A 15 1.81 -11.76 5.01
C PRO A 15 2.28 -13.22 5.10
N ASP A 16 1.60 -14.06 5.89
CA ASP A 16 1.88 -15.49 6.06
C ASP A 16 1.76 -16.31 4.77
N LYS A 17 1.02 -15.80 3.77
CA LYS A 17 0.91 -16.42 2.45
C LYS A 17 1.90 -15.86 1.43
N CYS A 18 2.66 -14.83 1.77
CA CYS A 18 3.55 -14.16 0.84
C CYS A 18 4.84 -14.98 0.65
N SER A 19 5.07 -15.43 -0.58
CA SER A 19 6.31 -16.13 -0.96
C SER A 19 7.52 -15.21 -1.18
N GLY A 20 7.29 -13.88 -1.29
CA GLY A 20 8.34 -12.94 -1.63
C GLY A 20 8.71 -12.90 -3.12
N CYS A 21 7.90 -13.45 -4.02
CA CYS A 21 8.19 -13.51 -5.47
C CYS A 21 8.28 -12.13 -6.17
N ARG A 22 7.79 -11.05 -5.53
CA ARG A 22 7.78 -9.66 -6.03
C ARG A 22 7.08 -9.43 -7.39
N LEU A 23 6.28 -10.39 -7.86
CA LEU A 23 5.46 -10.22 -9.07
C LEU A 23 4.51 -9.02 -8.98
N CYS A 24 4.00 -8.72 -7.77
CA CYS A 24 3.18 -7.55 -7.51
C CYS A 24 3.91 -6.22 -7.77
N GLU A 25 5.23 -6.14 -7.51
CA GLU A 25 6.03 -4.92 -7.79
C GLU A 25 6.20 -4.72 -9.30
N VAL A 26 6.48 -5.82 -10.01
CA VAL A 26 6.64 -5.85 -11.46
C VAL A 26 5.33 -5.46 -12.14
N ALA A 27 4.23 -6.12 -11.80
CA ALA A 27 2.91 -5.84 -12.38
C ALA A 27 2.46 -4.40 -12.13
N CYS A 28 2.66 -3.88 -10.92
CA CYS A 28 2.29 -2.51 -10.59
C CYS A 28 3.11 -1.49 -11.38
N SER A 29 4.43 -1.63 -11.44
CA SER A 29 5.27 -0.71 -12.21
C SER A 29 4.98 -0.76 -13.72
N LEU A 30 4.73 -1.95 -14.27
CA LEU A 30 4.33 -2.10 -15.67
C LEU A 30 3.00 -1.41 -15.97
N GLU A 31 1.99 -1.56 -15.12
CA GLU A 31 0.67 -0.95 -15.32
C GLU A 31 0.74 0.58 -15.35
N HIS A 32 1.50 1.18 -14.42
CA HIS A 32 1.49 2.64 -14.25
C HIS A 32 2.61 3.36 -15.01
N GLU A 33 3.77 2.75 -15.16
CA GLU A 33 4.94 3.38 -15.76
C GLU A 33 5.24 2.83 -17.17
N GLY A 34 4.56 1.76 -17.59
CA GLY A 34 4.77 1.11 -18.90
C GLY A 34 6.09 0.34 -19.02
N ILE A 35 6.88 0.29 -17.95
CA ILE A 35 8.19 -0.36 -17.88
C ILE A 35 8.35 -1.11 -16.55
N ILE A 36 9.22 -2.12 -16.53
CA ILE A 36 9.55 -2.83 -15.29
C ILE A 36 10.46 -1.92 -14.45
N TRP A 37 9.86 -1.24 -13.48
CA TRP A 37 10.57 -0.32 -12.58
C TRP A 37 10.11 -0.51 -11.12
N PRO A 38 10.63 -1.54 -10.43
CA PRO A 38 10.16 -1.93 -9.09
C PRO A 38 10.26 -0.83 -8.02
N GLU A 39 11.18 0.13 -8.16
CA GLU A 39 11.29 1.28 -7.26
C GLU A 39 10.06 2.19 -7.37
N ALA A 40 9.50 2.38 -8.58
CA ALA A 40 8.29 3.17 -8.84
C ALA A 40 6.96 2.41 -8.63
N SER A 41 7.03 1.13 -8.30
CA SER A 41 5.85 0.37 -7.87
C SER A 41 5.15 1.03 -6.68
N ARG A 42 3.81 0.98 -6.65
CA ARG A 42 2.99 1.49 -5.54
C ARG A 42 2.80 0.45 -4.42
N ILE A 43 3.42 -0.72 -4.56
CA ILE A 43 3.54 -1.77 -3.53
C ILE A 43 5.00 -2.23 -3.42
N ARG A 44 5.45 -2.56 -2.21
CA ARG A 44 6.78 -3.13 -1.94
C ARG A 44 6.68 -4.36 -1.07
N ILE A 45 7.53 -5.33 -1.34
CA ILE A 45 7.78 -6.45 -0.43
C ILE A 45 9.00 -6.12 0.40
N TYR A 46 8.81 -6.05 1.72
CA TYR A 46 9.88 -5.95 2.69
C TYR A 46 10.24 -7.33 3.18
N GLU A 47 11.52 -7.65 3.11
CA GLU A 47 12.09 -8.88 3.67
C GLU A 47 13.10 -8.46 4.73
N LEU A 48 12.66 -8.41 5.99
CA LEU A 48 13.53 -8.04 7.11
C LEU A 48 14.36 -9.25 7.59
N LEU A 49 13.75 -10.43 7.55
CA LEU A 49 14.35 -11.70 7.92
C LEU A 49 14.16 -12.69 6.77
N PRO A 50 15.13 -13.57 6.48
CA PRO A 50 14.98 -14.57 5.42
C PRO A 50 13.70 -15.39 5.59
N GLY A 51 12.83 -15.37 4.59
CA GLY A 51 11.55 -16.09 4.62
C GLY A 51 10.37 -15.33 5.26
N VAL A 52 10.60 -14.12 5.81
CA VAL A 52 9.54 -13.23 6.32
C VAL A 52 9.30 -12.11 5.32
N ASN A 53 8.29 -12.31 4.46
CA ASN A 53 7.93 -11.36 3.42
C ASN A 53 6.68 -10.58 3.81
N VAL A 54 6.80 -9.25 3.91
CA VAL A 54 5.69 -8.36 4.24
C VAL A 54 5.38 -7.46 3.05
N PRO A 55 4.27 -7.72 2.34
CA PRO A 55 3.74 -6.75 1.39
C PRO A 55 3.31 -5.48 2.09
N HIS A 56 3.67 -4.34 1.50
CA HIS A 56 3.47 -3.03 2.06
C HIS A 56 2.97 -2.06 0.99
N THR A 57 1.75 -1.56 1.18
CA THR A 57 1.08 -0.63 0.25
C THR A 57 0.04 0.21 1.00
N CYS A 58 -0.60 1.16 0.29
CA CYS A 58 -1.56 2.08 0.88
C CYS A 58 -2.80 1.32 1.34
N VAL A 59 -3.21 1.58 2.59
CA VAL A 59 -4.40 0.98 3.20
C VAL A 59 -5.66 1.85 3.06
N GLN A 60 -5.56 2.99 2.37
CA GLN A 60 -6.65 3.95 2.16
C GLN A 60 -7.27 4.39 3.50
N CYS A 61 -6.46 5.01 4.35
CA CYS A 61 -6.86 5.52 5.68
C CYS A 61 -8.11 6.42 5.59
N PRO A 62 -8.97 6.47 6.62
CA PRO A 62 -10.20 7.26 6.56
C PRO A 62 -9.94 8.76 6.63
N ASP A 63 -8.88 9.15 7.32
CA ASP A 63 -8.47 10.52 7.63
C ASP A 63 -7.45 11.08 6.64
N TYR A 64 -6.93 10.26 5.70
CA TYR A 64 -6.01 10.66 4.62
C TYR A 64 -4.99 11.75 5.00
N PRO A 65 -4.16 11.56 6.05
CA PRO A 65 -3.21 12.59 6.51
C PRO A 65 -2.22 13.01 5.42
N CYS A 66 -1.93 12.11 4.48
CA CYS A 66 -1.12 12.42 3.30
C CYS A 66 -1.78 13.47 2.39
N VAL A 67 -3.10 13.42 2.19
CA VAL A 67 -3.85 14.40 1.38
C VAL A 67 -3.90 15.73 2.11
N GLU A 68 -4.25 15.74 3.40
CA GLU A 68 -4.31 16.96 4.22
C GLU A 68 -2.96 17.71 4.30
N SER A 69 -1.84 16.98 4.24
CA SER A 69 -0.49 17.57 4.26
C SER A 69 -0.05 18.21 2.95
N CYS A 70 -0.81 18.03 1.85
CA CYS A 70 -0.41 18.49 0.54
C CYS A 70 -0.80 19.96 0.32
N ASN A 71 0.17 20.87 0.32
CA ASN A 71 -0.04 22.30 0.07
C ASN A 71 -0.11 22.70 -1.42
N PHE A 72 -0.14 21.72 -2.32
CA PHE A 72 -0.07 21.94 -3.78
C PHE A 72 -1.28 21.37 -4.53
N ASP A 73 -2.29 20.89 -3.81
CA ASP A 73 -3.47 20.22 -4.37
C ASP A 73 -3.12 19.08 -5.34
N ALA A 74 -1.97 18.42 -5.10
CA ALA A 74 -1.47 17.33 -5.92
C ALA A 74 -2.01 15.96 -5.50
N LEU A 75 -2.65 15.87 -4.33
CA LEU A 75 -3.25 14.65 -3.81
C LEU A 75 -4.75 14.85 -3.61
N SER A 76 -5.54 13.85 -3.99
CA SER A 76 -6.99 13.84 -3.80
C SER A 76 -7.48 12.42 -3.48
N VAL A 77 -8.73 12.29 -3.08
CA VAL A 77 -9.36 10.99 -2.79
C VAL A 77 -10.41 10.71 -3.87
N ASP A 78 -10.30 9.56 -4.52
CA ASP A 78 -11.35 9.07 -5.41
C ASP A 78 -12.57 8.63 -4.59
N GLU A 79 -13.71 9.27 -4.80
CA GLU A 79 -14.93 9.00 -4.01
C GLU A 79 -15.50 7.59 -4.23
N LYS A 80 -15.21 6.96 -5.39
CA LYS A 80 -15.76 5.64 -5.74
C LYS A 80 -14.98 4.50 -5.09
N THR A 81 -13.66 4.61 -5.04
CA THR A 81 -12.75 3.56 -4.56
C THR A 81 -12.23 3.87 -3.16
N GLY A 82 -12.18 5.14 -2.77
CA GLY A 82 -11.47 5.64 -1.60
C GLY A 82 -9.96 5.71 -1.81
N ALA A 83 -9.47 5.56 -3.04
CA ALA A 83 -8.04 5.57 -3.32
C ALA A 83 -7.45 6.99 -3.33
N VAL A 84 -6.20 7.13 -2.88
CA VAL A 84 -5.45 8.39 -3.07
C VAL A 84 -4.99 8.49 -4.51
N LEU A 85 -5.37 9.58 -5.18
CA LEU A 85 -4.93 9.92 -6.53
C LEU A 85 -3.82 10.97 -6.46
N VAL A 86 -2.83 10.82 -7.34
CA VAL A 86 -1.71 11.76 -7.47
C VAL A 86 -1.83 12.48 -8.81
N ASP A 87 -1.92 13.81 -8.76
CA ASP A 87 -1.73 14.68 -9.91
C ASP A 87 -0.22 14.92 -10.08
N GLU A 88 0.37 14.25 -11.07
CA GLU A 88 1.81 14.30 -11.30
C GLU A 88 2.29 15.68 -11.76
N GLU A 89 1.42 16.50 -12.37
CA GLU A 89 1.78 17.84 -12.86
C GLU A 89 1.90 18.85 -11.73
N LYS A 90 1.07 18.72 -10.69
CA LYS A 90 1.10 19.59 -9.51
C LYS A 90 2.10 19.13 -8.45
N CYS A 91 2.54 17.87 -8.51
CA CYS A 91 3.40 17.30 -7.48
C CYS A 91 4.82 17.91 -7.51
N THR A 92 5.21 18.59 -6.44
CA THR A 92 6.54 19.22 -6.31
C THR A 92 7.59 18.31 -5.66
N LYS A 93 7.23 17.08 -5.29
CA LYS A 93 8.11 16.14 -4.56
C LYS A 93 8.66 16.69 -3.23
N CYS A 94 7.92 17.59 -2.58
CA CYS A 94 8.32 18.18 -1.29
C CYS A 94 8.42 17.17 -0.13
N GLY A 95 7.82 15.97 -0.26
CA GLY A 95 7.89 14.90 0.74
C GLY A 95 6.96 15.07 1.95
N ALA A 96 6.13 16.11 2.02
CA ALA A 96 5.20 16.33 3.13
C ALA A 96 4.27 15.12 3.36
N CYS A 97 3.75 14.53 2.27
CA CYS A 97 2.88 13.36 2.34
C CYS A 97 3.59 12.08 2.81
N VAL A 98 4.91 11.96 2.58
CA VAL A 98 5.73 10.86 3.09
C VAL A 98 5.81 10.94 4.60
N LEU A 99 6.11 12.14 5.13
CA LEU A 99 6.22 12.40 6.57
C LEU A 99 4.88 12.29 7.30
N ALA A 100 3.79 12.70 6.64
CA ALA A 100 2.45 12.64 7.23
C ALA A 100 1.87 11.22 7.28
N CYS A 101 2.41 10.26 6.51
CA CYS A 101 1.89 8.90 6.47
C CYS A 101 2.41 8.08 7.66
N PRO A 102 1.54 7.60 8.58
CA PRO A 102 1.99 6.80 9.72
C PRO A 102 2.70 5.50 9.32
N GLY A 103 2.34 4.95 8.16
CA GLY A 103 2.94 3.73 7.61
C GLY A 103 4.10 3.97 6.66
N ASN A 104 4.54 5.21 6.42
CA ASN A 104 5.62 5.52 5.46
C ASN A 104 5.39 4.93 4.05
N VAL A 105 4.13 4.89 3.59
CA VAL A 105 3.75 4.28 2.31
C VAL A 105 4.09 5.15 1.09
N PRO A 106 3.82 6.47 1.07
CA PRO A 106 4.19 7.32 -0.06
C PRO A 106 5.69 7.32 -0.26
N ARG A 107 6.15 7.20 -1.50
CA ARG A 107 7.58 7.20 -1.83
C ARG A 107 7.87 8.09 -3.02
N ILE A 108 9.09 8.58 -3.13
CA ILE A 108 9.55 9.38 -4.27
C ILE A 108 10.69 8.61 -4.94
N PRO A 109 10.39 7.80 -5.97
CA PRO A 109 11.40 7.03 -6.68
C PRO A 109 12.43 7.93 -7.38
N THR A 110 13.68 7.51 -7.39
CA THR A 110 14.76 8.25 -8.06
C THR A 110 14.50 8.35 -9.55
N GLY A 111 14.30 9.57 -10.06
CA GLY A 111 14.02 9.80 -11.48
C GLY A 111 12.53 9.99 -11.80
N LYS A 112 11.61 9.73 -10.86
CA LYS A 112 10.18 10.04 -11.08
C LYS A 112 9.90 11.53 -10.82
N GLY A 113 8.96 12.07 -11.58
CA GLY A 113 8.51 13.47 -11.47
C GLY A 113 7.66 13.75 -10.22
N SER A 114 7.11 12.70 -9.61
CA SER A 114 6.03 12.76 -8.64
C SER A 114 6.19 11.72 -7.52
N VAL A 115 5.36 11.83 -6.47
CA VAL A 115 5.24 10.81 -5.43
C VAL A 115 4.44 9.61 -5.95
N VAL A 116 4.75 8.39 -5.51
CA VAL A 116 3.96 7.19 -5.78
C VAL A 116 3.15 6.79 -4.56
N ILE A 117 1.85 6.61 -4.77
CA ILE A 117 0.88 6.12 -3.79
C ILE A 117 -0.07 5.17 -4.54
N CYS A 118 -0.52 4.09 -3.90
CA CYS A 118 -1.46 3.16 -4.52
C CYS A 118 -2.83 3.80 -4.71
N ASP A 119 -3.27 3.81 -5.97
CA ASP A 119 -4.55 4.31 -6.46
C ASP A 119 -5.58 3.17 -6.68
N LEU A 120 -5.27 1.96 -6.17
CA LEU A 120 -6.03 0.72 -6.37
C LEU A 120 -6.27 0.37 -7.86
N CYS A 121 -5.49 0.91 -8.80
CA CYS A 121 -5.69 0.76 -10.24
C CYS A 121 -7.16 0.99 -10.65
N GLY A 122 -7.81 2.02 -10.08
CA GLY A 122 -9.21 2.33 -10.36
C GLY A 122 -10.22 1.27 -9.87
N GLY A 123 -9.82 0.41 -8.93
CA GLY A 123 -10.64 -0.66 -8.35
C GLY A 123 -10.35 -2.06 -8.90
N ASN A 124 -9.37 -2.21 -9.80
CA ASN A 124 -8.89 -3.51 -10.26
C ASN A 124 -7.36 -3.65 -10.10
N PRO A 125 -6.85 -3.87 -8.88
CA PRO A 125 -5.40 -3.87 -8.62
C PRO A 125 -4.68 -5.04 -9.28
N LYS A 126 -3.75 -4.74 -10.21
CA LYS A 126 -2.93 -5.74 -10.91
C LYS A 126 -2.03 -6.56 -10.00
N CYS A 127 -1.63 -5.99 -8.87
CA CYS A 127 -0.88 -6.72 -7.84
C CYS A 127 -1.70 -7.83 -7.18
N VAL A 128 -3.02 -7.67 -7.04
CA VAL A 128 -3.92 -8.70 -6.51
C VAL A 128 -4.13 -9.79 -7.55
N GLU A 129 -4.39 -9.40 -8.80
CA GLU A 129 -4.57 -10.32 -9.95
C GLU A 129 -3.38 -11.28 -10.09
N VAL A 130 -2.16 -10.75 -10.19
CA VAL A 130 -0.95 -11.58 -10.34
C VAL A 130 -0.65 -12.43 -9.10
N CYS A 131 -1.01 -11.96 -7.90
CA CYS A 131 -0.82 -12.72 -6.67
C CYS A 131 -1.76 -13.93 -6.57
N HIS A 132 -2.97 -13.77 -7.11
CA HIS A 132 -3.94 -14.85 -7.26
C HIS A 132 -3.50 -15.85 -8.33
N GLU A 133 -3.08 -15.38 -9.52
CA GLU A 133 -2.58 -16.23 -10.61
C GLU A 133 -1.35 -17.06 -10.21
N ALA A 134 -0.48 -16.48 -9.36
CA ALA A 134 0.67 -17.18 -8.79
C ALA A 134 0.30 -18.19 -7.69
N GLY A 135 -0.97 -18.26 -7.27
CA GLY A 135 -1.47 -19.22 -6.28
C GLY A 135 -1.11 -18.90 -4.82
N HIS A 136 -0.76 -17.65 -4.49
CA HIS A 136 -0.41 -17.24 -3.13
C HIS A 136 -1.58 -16.61 -2.37
N ASP A 137 -2.41 -15.81 -3.03
CA ASP A 137 -3.54 -15.08 -2.38
C ASP A 137 -3.12 -14.28 -1.13
N ALA A 138 -1.88 -13.77 -1.12
CA ALA A 138 -1.37 -12.91 -0.05
C ALA A 138 -1.96 -11.49 -0.10
N LEU A 139 -2.49 -11.10 -1.26
CA LEU A 139 -3.16 -9.82 -1.50
C LEU A 139 -4.59 -10.12 -1.96
N THR A 140 -5.58 -9.52 -1.32
CA THR A 140 -6.99 -9.71 -1.69
C THR A 140 -7.71 -8.37 -1.69
N LEU A 141 -8.42 -8.06 -2.78
CA LEU A 141 -9.27 -6.88 -2.82
C LEU A 141 -10.55 -7.15 -2.02
N VAL A 142 -10.82 -6.30 -1.03
CA VAL A 142 -12.03 -6.37 -0.20
C VAL A 142 -12.85 -5.10 -0.44
N LYS A 143 -14.17 -5.26 -0.47
CA LYS A 143 -15.14 -4.16 -0.51
C LYS A 143 -16.02 -4.26 0.72
N GLY A 144 -16.32 -3.14 1.36
CA GLY A 144 -17.21 -3.15 2.51
C GLY A 144 -17.39 -1.80 3.19
N GLN A 145 -18.18 -1.84 4.25
CA GLN A 145 -18.47 -0.68 5.09
C GLN A 145 -17.29 -0.40 6.04
N TYR A 146 -16.73 0.80 5.92
CA TYR A 146 -15.52 1.23 6.61
C TYR A 146 -15.76 1.34 8.13
N ARG A 147 -15.58 0.26 8.90
CA ARG A 147 -15.62 0.29 10.37
C ARG A 147 -14.29 0.82 10.92
N SER A 148 -14.38 1.73 11.87
CA SER A 148 -13.31 2.49 12.57
C SER A 148 -12.14 1.69 13.19
N VAL A 149 -12.08 0.38 13.00
CA VAL A 149 -11.15 -0.57 13.64
C VAL A 149 -9.74 -0.52 13.01
N TYR A 150 -9.55 0.17 11.88
CA TYR A 150 -8.37 0.00 11.02
C TYR A 150 -7.16 0.95 11.25
N ARG A 151 -7.17 1.88 12.23
CA ARG A 151 -5.95 2.66 12.58
C ARG A 151 -4.73 1.76 12.86
N THR A 152 -4.97 0.49 13.19
CA THR A 152 -3.95 -0.55 13.46
C THR A 152 -3.22 -1.10 12.21
N PHE A 153 -3.67 -0.81 10.97
CA PHE A 153 -3.08 -1.45 9.77
C PHE A 153 -2.01 -0.61 9.07
N ALA A 154 -1.98 0.71 9.29
CA ALA A 154 -0.88 1.58 8.87
C ALA A 154 0.30 1.49 9.86
N LYS A 155 0.74 0.27 10.19
CA LYS A 155 1.94 0.01 10.97
C LYS A 155 3.15 -0.03 10.05
N ASP A 156 4.29 0.38 10.61
CA ASP A 156 5.59 0.32 9.97
C ASP A 156 5.92 -1.12 9.51
N PRO A 157 6.53 -1.31 8.32
CA PRO A 157 6.86 -2.64 7.82
C PRO A 157 7.84 -3.42 8.71
N VAL A 158 8.70 -2.75 9.48
CA VAL A 158 9.61 -3.40 10.44
C VAL A 158 8.81 -4.02 11.59
N GLU A 159 7.87 -3.26 12.16
CA GLU A 159 6.99 -3.75 13.24
C GLU A 159 6.18 -4.98 12.79
N LYS A 160 5.59 -4.90 11.59
CA LYS A 160 4.85 -6.03 10.99
C LYS A 160 5.74 -7.26 10.78
N SER A 161 6.98 -7.06 10.35
CA SER A 161 7.93 -8.16 10.13
C SER A 161 8.31 -8.82 11.44
N THR A 162 8.52 -8.06 12.52
CA THR A 162 8.82 -8.61 13.85
C THR A 162 7.62 -9.38 14.43
N GLU A 163 6.40 -8.85 14.30
CA GLU A 163 5.18 -9.55 14.72
C GLU A 163 4.98 -10.87 13.95
N LEU A 164 5.18 -10.84 12.64
CA LEU A 164 5.10 -12.05 11.80
C LEU A 164 6.18 -13.07 12.18
N ALA A 165 7.42 -12.63 12.38
CA ALA A 165 8.52 -13.50 12.77
C ALA A 165 8.26 -14.22 14.10
N ARG A 166 7.70 -13.53 15.10
CA ARG A 166 7.26 -14.16 16.37
C ARG A 166 6.23 -15.25 16.15
N LYS A 167 5.28 -15.01 15.24
CA LYS A 167 4.23 -15.98 14.91
C LYS A 167 4.77 -17.19 14.14
N MET A 168 5.74 -16.98 13.25
CA MET A 168 6.31 -18.03 12.38
C MET A 168 7.38 -18.87 13.07
N TYR A 169 8.26 -18.25 13.87
CA TYR A 169 9.45 -18.88 14.43
C TYR A 169 9.43 -19.01 15.97
N GLY A 170 8.42 -18.46 16.65
CA GLY A 170 8.33 -18.45 18.11
C GLY A 170 9.10 -17.30 18.78
N GLU A 171 8.83 -17.02 20.06
CA GLU A 171 9.44 -15.89 20.79
C GLU A 171 10.96 -16.05 21.01
N GLU A 172 11.49 -17.27 20.91
CA GLU A 172 12.91 -17.59 21.14
C GLU A 172 13.84 -17.11 20.02
N PHE A 173 13.31 -16.73 18.85
CA PHE A 173 14.12 -16.38 17.68
C PHE A 173 14.64 -14.93 17.66
N LEU A 174 14.14 -14.06 18.56
CA LEU A 174 14.52 -12.63 18.62
C LEU A 174 15.52 -12.31 19.76
N GLY A 175 16.08 -13.35 20.40
CA GLY A 175 17.07 -13.24 21.48
C GLY A 175 18.48 -12.97 20.99
#